data_AF-A0AAW8KXP7-F1
#
_entry.id   AF-A0AAW8KXP7-F1
#
_cell.length_a   1.000
_cell.length_b   1.000
_cell.length_c   1.000
_cell.angle_alpha   90.00
_cell.angle_beta   90.00
_cell.angle_gamma   90.00
#
_symmetry.space_group_name_H-M   'P 1'
#
loop_
_entity.id
_entity.type
_entity.pdbx_description
1 polymer ?
#
loop_
_entity_poly.entity_id
_entity_poly.type
_entity_poly.pdbx_seq_one_letter_code
_entity_poly.pdbx_strand_id
1 'polypeptide(L)' 'AQSKTYIKELIGLSEGEVEGLANGYQSILLDETPLQDENGGKNFENVTVNFRPGTNDQEYIEGFPAVENEIPIDVELKS' A
#
# COMPACT_ATOMS: atom_id res chain seq x y z
N ALA A 1 -8.81 -29.00 6.99
CA ALA A 1 -8.00 -27.78 7.20
C ALA A 1 -8.22 -26.86 6.02
N GLN A 2 -8.70 -25.64 6.23
CA GLN A 2 -8.88 -24.66 5.16
C GLN A 2 -7.60 -23.81 5.09
N SER A 3 -6.90 -23.80 3.95
CA SER A 3 -5.76 -22.90 3.76
C SER A 3 -6.29 -21.48 3.53
N LYS A 4 -5.88 -20.53 4.36
CA LYS A 4 -6.06 -19.10 4.10
C LYS A 4 -4.83 -18.61 3.35
N THR A 5 -5.01 -18.10 2.14
CA THR A 5 -3.96 -17.44 1.36
C THR A 5 -4.07 -15.94 1.56
N TYR A 6 -2.95 -15.30 1.89
CA TYR A 6 -2.87 -13.86 2.08
C TYR A 6 -2.08 -13.23 0.94
N ILE A 7 -2.49 -12.03 0.53
CA ILE A 7 -1.77 -11.19 -0.42
C ILE A 7 -1.20 -10.01 0.37
N LYS A 8 0.02 -9.59 0.01
CA LYS A 8 0.64 -8.35 0.50
C LYS A 8 0.95 -7.48 -0.69
N GLU A 9 0.61 -6.19 -0.59
CA GLU A 9 0.79 -5.22 -1.66
C GLU A 9 1.38 -3.93 -1.09
N LEU A 10 2.31 -3.32 -1.82
CA LEU A 10 2.92 -2.03 -1.48
C LEU A 10 2.69 -1.07 -2.65
N ILE A 11 2.09 0.08 -2.35
CA ILE A 11 1.67 1.07 -3.35
C ILE A 11 2.39 2.39 -3.09
N GLY A 12 3.13 2.88 -4.08
CA GLY A 12 3.73 4.22 -4.06
C GLY A 12 2.72 5.27 -4.53
N LEU A 13 2.28 6.15 -3.63
CA LEU A 13 1.25 7.16 -3.91
C LEU A 13 1.83 8.52 -4.34
N SER A 14 2.94 8.93 -3.72
CA SER A 14 3.56 10.24 -3.95
C SER A 14 5.07 10.17 -3.72
N GLU A 15 5.76 11.19 -4.23
CA GLU A 15 7.15 11.47 -3.88
C GLU A 15 7.19 12.58 -2.82
N GLY A 16 8.00 12.37 -1.78
CA GLY A 16 8.13 13.32 -0.67
C GLY A 16 7.01 13.24 0.37
N GLU A 17 7.10 14.11 1.37
CA GLU A 17 6.20 14.11 2.53
C GLU A 17 4.78 14.61 2.18
N VAL A 18 3.76 13.84 2.60
CA VAL A 18 2.35 14.16 2.45
C VAL A 18 1.61 14.06 3.77
N GLU A 19 0.60 14.91 3.94
CA GLU A 19 -0.25 14.97 5.14
C GLU A 19 -1.02 13.66 5.39
N GLY A 20 -1.37 12.92 4.33
CA GLY A 20 -2.08 11.66 4.42
C GLY A 20 -3.18 11.49 3.37
N LEU A 21 -4.01 10.48 3.59
CA LEU A 21 -5.18 10.21 2.76
C LEU A 21 -6.32 11.19 3.08
N ALA A 22 -7.03 11.67 2.06
CA ALA A 22 -8.05 12.71 2.18
C ALA A 22 -9.12 12.42 3.26
N ASN A 23 -9.56 11.16 3.38
CA ASN A 23 -10.52 10.70 4.38
C ASN A 23 -9.95 9.54 5.22
N GLY A 24 -8.65 9.55 5.50
CA GLY A 24 -7.99 8.44 6.21
C GLY A 24 -8.18 7.10 5.49
N TYR A 25 -8.43 6.01 6.23
CA TYR A 25 -8.62 4.70 5.61
C TYR A 25 -9.97 4.53 4.88
N GLN A 26 -10.89 5.49 5.00
CA GLN A 26 -12.09 5.50 4.16
C GLN A 26 -11.74 5.79 2.69
N SER A 27 -10.60 6.43 2.43
CA SER A 27 -10.09 6.65 1.08
C SER A 27 -9.53 5.39 0.42
N ILE A 28 -9.43 4.27 1.13
CA ILE A 28 -8.99 2.99 0.58
C ILE A 28 -10.24 2.16 0.30
N LEU A 29 -10.49 1.85 -0.97
CA LEU A 29 -11.65 1.10 -1.40
C LEU A 29 -11.20 -0.29 -1.89
N LEU A 30 -11.85 -1.33 -1.40
CA LEU A 30 -11.77 -2.68 -1.95
C LEU A 30 -13.08 -2.96 -2.65
N ASP A 31 -13.02 -3.14 -3.98
CA ASP A 31 -14.22 -3.36 -4.81
C ASP A 31 -15.30 -2.30 -4.55
N GLU A 32 -14.91 -1.02 -4.69
CA GLU A 32 -15.75 0.17 -4.45
C GLU A 32 -16.29 0.33 -3.02
N THR A 33 -15.89 -0.54 -2.09
CA THR A 33 -16.30 -0.48 -0.68
C THR A 33 -15.17 0.09 0.18
N PRO A 34 -15.39 1.19 0.91
CA PRO A 34 -14.39 1.77 1.82
C PRO A 34 -13.93 0.77 2.88
N LEU A 35 -12.65 0.81 3.29
CA LEU A 35 -12.15 -0.04 4.38
C LEU A 35 -12.77 0.30 5.73
N GLN A 36 -13.06 1.59 5.96
CA GLN A 36 -13.76 2.08 7.14
C GLN A 36 -15.08 2.75 6.78
N ASP A 37 -16.08 2.56 7.64
CA ASP A 37 -17.35 3.28 7.58
C ASP A 37 -17.20 4.75 8.05
N GLU A 38 -18.26 5.54 7.93
CA GLU A 38 -18.31 6.94 8.35
C GLU A 38 -18.09 7.17 9.85
N ASN A 39 -18.27 6.13 10.66
CA ASN A 39 -18.07 6.14 12.11
C ASN A 39 -16.70 5.55 12.51
N GLY A 40 -15.84 5.19 11.54
CA GLY A 40 -14.52 4.60 11.76
C GLY A 40 -14.51 3.09 12.02
N GLY A 41 -15.67 2.42 11.94
CA GLY A 41 -15.80 0.97 12.00
C GLY A 41 -15.16 0.30 10.77
N LYS A 42 -14.63 -0.91 10.91
CA LYS A 42 -13.98 -1.65 9.80
C LYS A 42 -15.03 -2.44 9.02
N ASN A 43 -15.10 -2.24 7.70
CA ASN A 43 -15.98 -3.00 6.82
C ASN A 43 -15.43 -4.40 6.48
N PHE A 44 -14.12 -4.59 6.60
CA PHE A 44 -13.45 -5.86 6.32
C PHE A 44 -12.70 -6.36 7.54
N GLU A 45 -12.98 -7.61 7.91
CA GLU A 45 -12.17 -8.32 8.89
C GLU A 45 -10.93 -8.91 8.23
N ASN A 46 -9.78 -8.89 8.93
CA ASN A 46 -8.49 -9.43 8.46
C ASN A 46 -7.77 -8.60 7.37
N VAL A 47 -8.13 -7.34 7.17
CA VAL A 47 -7.33 -6.39 6.38
C VAL A 47 -6.43 -5.58 7.32
N THR A 48 -5.14 -5.48 6.99
CA THR A 48 -4.17 -4.64 7.69
C THR A 48 -3.57 -3.67 6.69
N VAL A 49 -3.60 -2.38 7.03
CA VAL A 49 -3.02 -1.31 6.24
C VAL A 49 -1.99 -0.59 7.09
N ASN A 50 -0.87 -0.25 6.47
CA ASN A 50 0.12 0.65 7.04
C ASN A 50 0.34 1.79 6.05
N PHE A 51 0.37 3.02 6.54
CA PHE A 51 0.60 4.21 5.73
C PHE A 51 1.90 4.87 6.15
N ARG A 52 2.70 5.28 5.16
CA ARG A 52 3.93 6.04 5.36
C ARG A 52 3.80 7.38 4.62
N PRO A 53 4.04 8.52 5.29
CA PRO A 53 3.82 9.83 4.69
C PRO A 53 4.89 10.24 3.68
N GLY A 54 5.90 9.42 3.37
CA GLY A 54 7.04 9.81 2.53
C GLY A 54 8.10 10.77 3.14
N THR A 55 8.19 10.91 4.47
CA THR A 55 9.31 11.58 5.17
C THR A 55 10.70 11.03 4.77
N ASN A 56 11.75 11.85 4.93
CA ASN A 56 13.13 11.40 4.68
C ASN A 56 13.55 10.27 5.64
N ASP A 57 13.23 10.40 6.92
CA ASP A 57 13.46 9.37 7.93
C ASP A 57 12.19 8.52 8.08
N GLN A 58 12.28 7.23 7.71
CA GLN A 58 11.18 6.27 7.81
C GLN A 58 11.66 4.90 8.25
N GLU A 59 10.79 4.20 8.99
CA GLU A 59 11.03 2.81 9.34
C GLU A 59 10.90 1.91 8.11
N TYR A 60 11.73 0.87 8.09
CA TYR A 60 11.66 -0.20 7.12
C TYR A 60 10.28 -0.87 7.10
N ILE A 61 9.80 -1.20 5.89
CA ILE A 61 8.53 -1.92 5.70
C ILE A 61 8.81 -3.42 5.73
N GLU A 62 8.44 -4.07 6.84
CA GLU A 62 8.65 -5.50 7.01
C GLU A 62 7.74 -6.37 6.11
N GLY A 63 8.21 -7.57 5.78
CA GLY A 63 7.39 -8.59 5.13
C GLY A 63 7.24 -8.47 3.62
N PHE A 64 7.92 -7.50 3.00
CA PHE A 64 8.28 -7.47 1.59
C PHE A 64 9.77 -7.79 1.48
N PRO A 65 10.18 -9.08 1.49
CA PRO A 65 11.55 -9.41 1.14
C PRO A 65 11.83 -8.79 -0.23
N ALA A 66 12.99 -8.16 -0.42
CA ALA A 66 13.40 -7.57 -1.69
C ALA A 66 13.42 -8.65 -2.78
N VAL A 67 12.26 -8.92 -3.39
CA VAL A 67 12.16 -9.65 -4.64
C VAL A 67 12.13 -8.56 -5.69
N GLU A 68 13.32 -8.02 -5.95
CA GLU A 68 13.56 -7.17 -7.11
C GLU A 68 13.35 -8.05 -8.33
N ASN A 69 12.17 -7.95 -8.94
CA ASN A 69 11.94 -8.50 -10.26
C ASN A 69 12.25 -7.38 -11.26
N GLU A 70 13.54 -7.19 -11.54
CA GLU A 70 14.00 -6.26 -12.56
C GLU A 70 13.55 -6.79 -13.92
N ILE A 71 12.60 -6.10 -14.57
CA ILE A 71 12.28 -6.35 -15.97
C ILE A 71 13.21 -5.44 -16.78
N PRO A 72 14.27 -5.97 -17.42
CA PRO A 72 15.15 -5.15 -18.24
C PRO A 72 14.32 -4.54 -19.38
N ILE A 73 14.25 -3.21 -19.39
CA ILE A 73 13.71 -2.47 -20.52
C ILE A 73 14.86 -2.39 -21.53
N ASP A 74 14.86 -3.30 -22.51
CA ASP A 74 15.85 -3.43 -23.59
C ASP A 74 15.78 -2.26 -24.61
N VAL A 75 15.52 -1.04 -24.15
CA VAL A 75 15.46 0.16 -24.97
C VAL A 75 16.78 0.91 -24.85
N GLU A 76 17.46 1.06 -25.98
CA GLU A 76 18.65 1.90 -26.10
C GLU A 76 18.30 3.36 -25.73
N LEU A 77 18.87 3.86 -24.64
CA LEU A 77 18.76 5.27 -24.26
C LEU A 77 19.58 6.10 -25.26
N LYS A 78 18.90 6.78 -26.19
CA LYS A 78 19.54 7.76 -27.07
C LYS A 78 19.62 9.11 -26.35
N SER A 79 20.85 9.58 -26.19
CA SER A 79 21.21 10.93 -25.74
C SER A 79 20.85 11.99 -26.77
#